data_AF-A0A1X1PGN2-F1
#
_entry.id   AF-A0A1X1PGN2-F1
#
_cell.length_a   1.000
_cell.length_b   1.000
_cell.length_c   1.000
_cell.angle_alpha   90.00
_cell.angle_beta   90.00
_cell.angle_gamma   90.00
#
_symmetry.space_group_name_H-M   'P 1'
#
loop_
_entity.id
_entity.type
_entity.pdbx_description
1 polymer ?
#
loop_
_entity_poly.entity_id
_entity_poly.type
_entity_poly.pdbx_seq_one_letter_code
_entity_poly.pdbx_strand_id
1 'polypeptide(L)'
;MKKLSRLLSITAITVASLSAFAQAADQSATVDKALQLIQQNPSAFSLAAGGAARTLKFAGPQASAPTDGDQFQVRDVIVDPDGTEHVRFDRFYAGLPVIGGDVVVHSSKGQLKQASVTQLAPISLAGTIGKVGDRSVVRNAPDIGAARVKRIAAARFNSDVRRVDDAELVVFARDVAPTLAYAVRVYGKATDAHGDAVLYYVDARNGTVLDAQDLIKTAAATGTGRSLYYGNLTLTTDQTGTNAYRMLDPGRGSGSVYDGRGLTSDDVEQATDLPIFTSSTNVWGNNTTTDRQTVAADIDYGLALTWDYYKTTHNRNGIFNDGRGVKSYAHVVFNTGSGTTGANAAWLSSHVMVYGDGQPGTSLPKPVVSVDVAGHEMSHGVTEATANLNYSGDAGGLNESTSDIFGTLVKYYANNPNDPGNYVIGARVVSGGLRKMYKQDLDGRSFSCYPSGGFSWSNPRHDPHYTSGVGNRLFYLLAEGPTVPSTDTSLTKGQLVCNGDTTFSGLGREKAGKIWYRTLTVYLNANSSYPNARRASIQAANDLYGANSAESATVARAWSAVGVN
;
A
#
# COMPACT_ATOMS: atom_id res chain seq x y z
N MET A 1 66.55 -45.95 -32.71
CA MET A 1 66.84 -45.20 -33.96
C MET A 1 65.63 -45.27 -34.88
N LYS A 2 65.16 -44.12 -35.40
CA LYS A 2 64.16 -43.92 -36.50
C LYS A 2 62.70 -44.27 -36.11
N LYS A 3 61.65 -43.50 -36.44
CA LYS A 3 61.46 -42.34 -37.33
C LYS A 3 60.11 -41.64 -36.99
N LEU A 4 60.01 -40.37 -37.40
CA LEU A 4 58.85 -39.46 -37.31
C LEU A 4 57.57 -39.97 -38.00
N SER A 5 56.40 -39.54 -37.48
CA SER A 5 55.33 -38.95 -38.31
C SER A 5 54.45 -38.03 -37.44
N ARG A 6 54.58 -36.70 -37.64
CA ARG A 6 53.57 -35.71 -37.25
C ARG A 6 52.60 -35.58 -38.44
N LEU A 7 51.31 -35.78 -38.20
CA LEU A 7 50.25 -35.24 -39.06
C LEU A 7 49.56 -34.13 -38.27
N LEU A 8 49.70 -32.89 -38.74
CA LEU A 8 48.83 -31.78 -38.38
C LEU A 8 47.57 -31.91 -39.25
N SER A 9 46.40 -32.02 -38.63
CA SER A 9 45.13 -31.72 -39.28
C SER A 9 44.60 -30.42 -38.69
N ILE A 10 44.61 -29.39 -39.53
CA ILE A 10 43.92 -28.10 -39.35
C ILE A 10 42.43 -28.36 -39.48
N THR A 11 41.60 -27.96 -38.51
CA THR A 11 40.17 -27.75 -38.80
C THR A 11 39.51 -26.73 -37.86
N ALA A 12 39.02 -25.66 -38.49
CA ALA A 12 37.83 -24.85 -38.20
C ALA A 12 37.70 -24.13 -36.83
N ILE A 13 38.15 -22.87 -36.79
CA ILE A 13 37.51 -21.80 -36.02
C ILE A 13 37.20 -20.66 -37.02
N THR A 14 36.10 -20.73 -37.77
CA THR A 14 35.71 -19.65 -38.70
C THR A 14 34.21 -19.47 -38.98
N VAL A 15 33.29 -20.18 -38.30
CA VAL A 15 31.84 -20.08 -38.67
C VAL A 15 31.02 -19.13 -37.78
N ALA A 16 31.43 -18.86 -36.53
CA ALA A 16 30.63 -18.04 -35.61
C ALA A 16 30.79 -16.52 -35.81
N SER A 17 31.89 -16.05 -36.42
CA SER A 17 32.10 -14.62 -36.66
C SER A 17 31.34 -14.13 -37.91
N LEU A 18 31.28 -14.92 -38.97
CA LEU A 18 30.63 -14.54 -40.23
C LEU A 18 29.11 -14.31 -40.10
N SER A 19 28.41 -15.08 -39.26
CA SER A 19 26.97 -14.92 -39.03
C SER A 19 26.63 -13.70 -38.17
N ALA A 20 27.45 -13.36 -37.16
CA ALA A 20 27.28 -12.13 -36.39
C ALA A 20 27.59 -10.87 -37.22
N PHE A 21 28.63 -10.92 -38.07
CA PHE A 21 28.93 -9.83 -39.01
C PHE A 21 27.88 -9.70 -40.12
N ALA A 22 27.32 -10.81 -40.62
CA ALA A 22 26.22 -10.78 -41.58
C ALA A 22 24.93 -10.21 -40.95
N GLN A 23 24.60 -10.62 -39.72
CA GLN A 23 23.41 -10.13 -39.01
C GLN A 23 23.54 -8.65 -38.61
N ALA A 24 24.73 -8.20 -38.22
CA ALA A 24 25.01 -6.78 -37.97
C ALA A 24 25.02 -5.94 -39.26
N ALA A 25 25.52 -6.48 -40.38
CA ALA A 25 25.46 -5.82 -41.68
C ALA A 25 24.02 -5.74 -42.21
N ASP A 26 23.20 -6.77 -41.98
CA ASP A 26 21.78 -6.80 -42.37
C ASP A 26 20.95 -5.83 -41.51
N GLN A 27 21.26 -5.69 -40.22
CA GLN A 27 20.67 -4.66 -39.35
C GLN A 27 21.08 -3.24 -39.77
N SER A 28 22.37 -3.01 -40.09
CA SER A 28 22.83 -1.71 -40.59
C SER A 28 22.17 -1.33 -41.91
N ALA A 29 22.05 -2.28 -42.85
CA ALA A 29 21.35 -2.05 -44.11
C ALA A 29 19.85 -1.80 -43.90
N THR A 30 19.22 -2.45 -42.91
CA THR A 30 17.82 -2.23 -42.54
C THR A 30 17.61 -0.84 -41.94
N VAL A 31 18.53 -0.39 -41.08
CA VAL A 31 18.55 0.96 -40.53
C VAL A 31 18.71 2.02 -41.62
N ASP A 32 19.67 1.84 -42.52
CA ASP A 32 19.92 2.78 -43.62
C ASP A 32 18.71 2.88 -44.55
N LYS A 33 18.09 1.74 -44.87
CA LYS A 33 16.81 1.70 -45.61
C LYS A 33 15.70 2.42 -44.86
N ALA A 34 15.54 2.19 -43.56
CA ALA A 34 14.49 2.84 -42.78
C ALA A 34 14.70 4.37 -42.68
N LEU A 35 15.93 4.83 -42.48
CA LEU A 35 16.28 6.25 -42.55
C LEU A 35 16.02 6.84 -43.94
N GLN A 36 16.39 6.11 -45.00
CA GLN A 36 16.09 6.48 -46.37
C GLN A 36 14.58 6.54 -46.62
N LEU A 37 13.80 5.62 -46.05
CA LEU A 37 12.34 5.63 -46.13
C LEU A 37 11.73 6.79 -45.35
N ILE A 38 12.29 7.20 -44.21
CA ILE A 38 11.89 8.44 -43.50
C ILE A 38 12.14 9.66 -44.38
N GLN A 39 13.32 9.74 -45.02
CA GLN A 39 13.69 10.84 -45.91
C GLN A 39 12.84 10.86 -47.19
N GLN A 40 12.53 9.69 -47.77
CA GLN A 40 11.78 9.55 -49.02
C GLN A 40 10.25 9.62 -48.84
N ASN A 41 9.72 9.23 -47.67
CA ASN A 41 8.28 9.14 -47.40
C ASN A 41 7.86 10.00 -46.22
N PRO A 42 8.22 11.28 -46.22
CA PRO A 42 8.17 12.08 -45.03
C PRO A 42 6.76 12.34 -44.48
N SER A 43 5.77 12.27 -45.36
CA SER A 43 4.33 12.25 -45.10
C SER A 43 3.86 11.25 -44.10
N ALA A 44 4.44 10.05 -44.16
CA ALA A 44 4.01 8.99 -43.28
C ALA A 44 4.35 9.35 -41.82
N PHE A 45 5.18 10.39 -41.64
CA PHE A 45 5.72 10.87 -40.38
C PHE A 45 5.26 12.30 -40.04
N SER A 46 4.23 12.83 -40.74
CA SER A 46 3.61 14.15 -40.52
C SER A 46 2.08 14.05 -40.63
N LEU A 47 1.34 14.94 -39.96
CA LEU A 47 -0.12 14.98 -39.97
C LEU A 47 -0.67 16.33 -40.42
N ALA A 48 -1.75 16.29 -41.20
CA ALA A 48 -2.63 17.42 -41.48
C ALA A 48 -3.37 17.87 -40.20
N ALA A 49 -3.64 19.18 -40.10
CA ALA A 49 -4.31 19.80 -38.95
C ALA A 49 -5.75 19.28 -38.78
N GLY A 50 -6.03 18.56 -37.69
CA GLY A 50 -7.37 18.10 -37.31
C GLY A 50 -7.35 17.29 -36.01
N GLY A 51 -8.12 17.74 -35.01
CA GLY A 51 -7.95 17.38 -33.60
C GLY A 51 -8.59 16.06 -33.11
N ALA A 52 -8.12 15.71 -31.90
CA ALA A 52 -8.64 14.79 -30.88
C ALA A 52 -8.57 13.26 -31.09
N ALA A 53 -7.72 12.63 -30.25
CA ALA A 53 -7.75 11.31 -29.61
C ALA A 53 -6.40 10.58 -29.70
N ARG A 54 -6.05 9.80 -28.66
CA ARG A 54 -4.86 8.92 -28.46
C ARG A 54 -4.71 7.80 -29.49
N THR A 55 -5.24 7.97 -30.69
CA THR A 55 -5.24 6.92 -31.70
C THR A 55 -3.88 6.89 -32.37
N LEU A 56 -3.18 5.77 -32.23
CA LEU A 56 -1.99 5.47 -33.04
C LEU A 56 -2.36 5.69 -34.50
N LYS A 57 -1.73 6.68 -35.16
CA LYS A 57 -2.04 6.95 -36.55
C LYS A 57 -1.14 6.12 -37.43
N PHE A 58 -1.80 5.34 -38.28
CA PHE A 58 -1.20 4.56 -39.33
C PHE A 58 -1.30 5.35 -40.63
N ALA A 59 -0.24 6.07 -40.98
CA ALA A 59 -0.22 6.89 -42.18
C ALA A 59 0.21 6.08 -43.41
N GLY A 60 -0.52 6.24 -44.52
CA GLY A 60 -0.12 5.76 -45.85
C GLY A 60 0.87 6.73 -46.53
N PRO A 61 1.45 6.34 -47.68
CA PRO A 61 2.48 7.14 -48.34
C PRO A 61 1.88 8.27 -49.19
N GLN A 62 1.73 9.50 -48.68
CA GLN A 62 1.67 10.75 -49.49
C GLN A 62 1.71 12.10 -48.70
N ALA A 63 2.76 12.92 -48.96
CA ALA A 63 3.32 14.24 -48.48
C ALA A 63 3.10 14.81 -47.02
N SER A 64 4.07 15.33 -46.21
CA SER A 64 5.27 16.20 -46.41
C SER A 64 6.54 15.92 -45.51
N ALA A 65 7.72 16.47 -45.90
CA ALA A 65 9.13 16.37 -45.37
C ALA A 65 9.36 16.40 -43.83
N PRO A 66 10.33 15.62 -43.23
CA PRO A 66 11.10 16.09 -42.09
C PRO A 66 11.48 17.55 -42.30
N THR A 67 11.34 18.33 -41.26
CA THR A 67 11.69 19.74 -41.31
C THR A 67 13.19 19.91 -41.11
N ASP A 68 13.75 21.03 -41.54
CA ASP A 68 15.10 21.41 -41.17
C ASP A 68 15.24 21.28 -39.65
N GLY A 69 16.27 20.55 -39.19
CA GLY A 69 16.53 20.30 -37.78
C GLY A 69 16.11 18.92 -37.25
N ASP A 70 15.28 18.17 -37.96
CA ASP A 70 14.94 16.79 -37.56
C ASP A 70 16.15 15.84 -37.63
N GLN A 71 16.27 15.02 -36.61
CA GLN A 71 17.33 14.02 -36.44
C GLN A 71 16.69 12.76 -35.87
N PHE A 72 17.09 11.59 -36.37
CA PHE A 72 16.55 10.31 -35.93
C PHE A 72 17.68 9.42 -35.46
N GLN A 73 17.54 8.89 -34.24
CA GLN A 73 18.46 7.92 -33.67
C GLN A 73 17.74 6.58 -33.54
N VAL A 74 18.33 5.52 -34.10
CA VAL A 74 17.76 4.18 -33.97
C VAL A 74 17.75 3.76 -32.51
N ARG A 75 16.60 3.29 -32.05
CA ARG A 75 16.43 2.66 -30.75
C ARG A 75 16.37 1.14 -30.86
N ASP A 76 15.66 0.61 -31.86
CA ASP A 76 15.43 -0.83 -32.00
C ASP A 76 15.10 -1.24 -33.45
N VAL A 77 15.40 -2.49 -33.81
CA VAL A 77 15.13 -3.10 -35.13
C VAL A 77 14.56 -4.51 -34.92
N ILE A 78 13.37 -4.76 -35.45
CA ILE A 78 12.73 -6.09 -35.47
C ILE A 78 12.49 -6.50 -36.91
N VAL A 79 12.74 -7.76 -37.25
CA VAL A 79 12.42 -8.33 -38.57
C VAL A 79 11.56 -9.58 -38.34
N ASP A 80 10.36 -9.57 -38.89
CA ASP A 80 9.40 -10.67 -38.80
C ASP A 80 9.78 -11.82 -39.75
N PRO A 81 9.32 -13.06 -39.48
CA PRO A 81 9.61 -14.22 -40.33
C PRO A 81 9.16 -14.08 -41.80
N ASP A 82 8.21 -13.19 -42.09
CA ASP A 82 7.72 -12.90 -43.45
C ASP A 82 8.57 -11.85 -44.20
N GLY A 83 9.63 -11.34 -43.57
CA GLY A 83 10.52 -10.32 -44.11
C GLY A 83 10.01 -8.89 -43.95
N THR A 84 9.02 -8.65 -43.10
CA THR A 84 8.63 -7.31 -42.66
C THR A 84 9.63 -6.78 -41.63
N GLU A 85 10.11 -5.56 -41.82
CA GLU A 85 11.06 -4.86 -40.97
C GLU A 85 10.33 -3.78 -40.15
N HIS A 86 10.72 -3.60 -38.90
CA HIS A 86 10.20 -2.60 -37.97
C HIS A 86 11.35 -1.88 -37.30
N VAL A 87 11.55 -0.60 -37.63
CA VAL A 87 12.66 0.20 -37.08
C VAL A 87 12.10 1.32 -36.23
N ARG A 88 12.47 1.33 -34.94
CA ARG A 88 12.07 2.35 -33.97
C ARG A 88 13.14 3.42 -33.87
N PHE A 89 12.72 4.68 -33.93
CA PHE A 89 13.57 5.85 -33.82
C PHE A 89 13.15 6.75 -32.67
N ASP A 90 14.15 7.19 -31.91
CA ASP A 90 14.05 8.43 -31.13
C ASP A 90 14.23 9.63 -32.05
N ARG A 91 13.30 10.58 -31.94
CA ARG A 91 13.35 11.82 -32.72
C ARG A 91 13.98 12.94 -31.89
N PHE A 92 14.84 13.70 -32.54
CA PHE A 92 15.46 14.91 -32.04
C PHE A 92 15.15 16.06 -33.00
N TYR A 93 15.00 17.27 -32.48
CA TYR A 93 14.81 18.49 -33.26
C TYR A 93 15.83 19.53 -32.84
N ALA A 94 16.74 19.88 -33.74
CA ALA A 94 17.88 20.75 -33.47
C ALA A 94 18.66 20.32 -32.21
N GLY A 95 18.94 19.00 -32.11
CA GLY A 95 19.65 18.39 -30.99
C GLY A 95 18.83 18.17 -29.72
N LEU A 96 17.56 18.62 -29.68
CA LEU A 96 16.69 18.46 -28.51
C LEU A 96 15.85 17.19 -28.64
N PRO A 97 15.73 16.36 -27.59
CA PRO A 97 14.81 15.22 -27.60
C PRO A 97 13.36 15.66 -27.86
N VAL A 98 12.64 14.94 -28.71
CA VAL A 98 11.21 15.17 -28.98
C VAL A 98 10.37 14.17 -28.19
N ILE A 99 9.77 14.62 -27.09
CA ILE A 99 8.95 13.79 -26.20
C ILE A 99 7.57 13.57 -26.81
N GLY A 100 7.23 12.29 -27.05
CA GLY A 100 6.00 11.91 -27.77
C GLY A 100 6.09 12.08 -29.29
N GLY A 101 7.30 12.27 -29.83
CA GLY A 101 7.57 12.37 -31.27
C GLY A 101 8.38 11.21 -31.84
N ASP A 102 8.53 10.11 -31.09
CA ASP A 102 9.18 8.89 -31.58
C ASP A 102 8.37 8.22 -32.69
N VAL A 103 9.08 7.46 -33.53
CA VAL A 103 8.56 6.92 -34.79
C VAL A 103 8.90 5.44 -34.90
N VAL A 104 7.97 4.62 -35.37
CA VAL A 104 8.28 3.27 -35.88
C VAL A 104 8.00 3.20 -37.37
N VAL A 105 9.01 2.81 -38.14
CA VAL A 105 8.94 2.58 -39.58
C VAL A 105 8.68 1.11 -39.82
N HIS A 106 7.59 0.78 -40.53
CA HIS A 106 7.29 -0.58 -40.95
C HIS A 106 7.52 -0.71 -42.45
N SER A 107 8.48 -1.53 -42.87
CA SER A 107 8.85 -1.75 -44.27
C SER A 107 8.82 -3.23 -44.64
N SER A 108 8.74 -3.54 -45.93
CA SER A 108 8.96 -4.89 -46.43
C SER A 108 9.54 -4.81 -47.84
N LYS A 109 10.59 -5.59 -48.10
CA LYS A 109 11.33 -5.59 -49.37
C LYS A 109 11.80 -4.18 -49.80
N GLY A 110 12.24 -3.38 -48.84
CA GLY A 110 12.72 -2.01 -49.07
C GLY A 110 11.63 -0.99 -49.43
N GLN A 111 10.34 -1.33 -49.23
CA GLN A 111 9.22 -0.43 -49.46
C GLN A 111 8.53 -0.10 -48.13
N LEU A 112 8.25 1.18 -47.88
CA LEU A 112 7.46 1.60 -46.72
C LEU A 112 6.05 1.02 -46.82
N LYS A 113 5.61 0.35 -45.76
CA LYS A 113 4.22 -0.09 -45.60
C LYS A 113 3.42 0.91 -44.79
N GLN A 114 3.99 1.33 -43.66
CA GLN A 114 3.28 2.09 -42.66
C GLN A 114 4.28 2.77 -41.72
N ALA A 115 3.82 3.84 -41.08
CA ALA A 115 4.49 4.46 -39.96
C ALA A 115 3.57 4.50 -38.74
N SER A 116 4.13 4.29 -37.56
CA SER A 116 3.46 4.51 -36.29
C SER A 116 3.95 5.82 -35.67
N VAL A 117 3.04 6.78 -35.53
CA VAL A 117 3.30 8.12 -34.95
C VAL A 117 2.17 8.57 -34.03
N THR A 118 2.50 9.36 -33.01
CA THR A 118 1.55 9.90 -32.01
C THR A 118 1.53 11.44 -31.95
N GLN A 119 2.57 12.10 -32.45
CA GLN A 119 2.68 13.56 -32.52
C GLN A 119 1.54 14.17 -33.35
N LEU A 120 0.83 15.16 -32.79
CA LEU A 120 -0.42 15.69 -33.36
C LEU A 120 -0.25 16.84 -34.36
N ALA A 121 0.90 17.52 -34.37
CA ALA A 121 1.17 18.67 -35.24
C ALA A 121 2.67 18.75 -35.60
N PRO A 122 3.04 19.40 -36.73
CA PRO A 122 4.44 19.66 -37.07
C PRO A 122 5.17 20.47 -35.98
N ILE A 123 6.49 20.28 -35.87
CA ILE A 123 7.31 21.07 -34.95
C ILE A 123 7.47 22.48 -35.55
N SER A 124 6.84 23.47 -34.93
CA SER A 124 6.95 24.88 -35.28
C SER A 124 7.18 25.69 -34.02
N LEU A 125 8.45 25.85 -33.65
CA LEU A 125 8.85 26.58 -32.44
C LEU A 125 8.96 28.08 -32.76
N ALA A 126 8.68 28.94 -31.77
CA ALA A 126 8.76 30.40 -31.91
C ALA A 126 10.20 30.96 -32.07
N GLY A 127 11.20 30.10 -32.17
CA GLY A 127 12.60 30.46 -32.41
C GLY A 127 13.06 30.11 -33.82
N THR A 128 14.31 30.39 -34.13
CA THR A 128 14.95 30.05 -35.40
C THR A 128 15.97 28.94 -35.20
N ILE A 129 16.11 28.03 -36.16
CA ILE A 129 17.21 27.06 -36.13
C ILE A 129 18.50 27.75 -36.57
N GLY A 130 19.52 27.69 -35.72
CA GLY A 130 20.88 28.12 -36.03
C GLY A 130 21.87 26.95 -35.99
N LYS A 131 23.14 27.26 -36.25
CA LYS A 131 24.26 26.31 -36.16
C LYS A 131 25.25 26.73 -35.07
N VAL A 132 25.82 25.76 -34.37
CA VAL A 132 27.00 25.89 -33.51
C VAL A 132 27.95 24.75 -33.89
N GLY A 133 28.98 25.07 -34.69
CA GLY A 133 29.69 24.04 -35.46
C GLY A 133 28.71 23.30 -36.37
N ASP A 134 28.80 21.96 -36.41
CA ASP A 134 27.91 21.12 -37.24
C ASP A 134 26.52 20.88 -36.60
N ARG A 135 26.36 21.23 -35.31
CA ARG A 135 25.13 20.98 -34.55
C ARG A 135 24.09 22.06 -34.84
N SER A 136 22.88 21.63 -35.19
CA SER A 136 21.70 22.49 -35.21
C SER A 136 21.27 22.80 -33.77
N VAL A 137 20.88 24.04 -33.49
CA VAL A 137 20.38 24.49 -32.19
C VAL A 137 19.20 25.44 -32.36
N VAL A 138 18.27 25.46 -31.41
CA VAL A 138 17.20 26.47 -31.36
C VAL A 138 17.78 27.79 -30.82
N ARG A 139 17.57 28.90 -31.54
CA ARG A 139 18.00 30.26 -31.16
C ARG A 139 16.79 31.19 -31.04
N ASN A 140 16.92 32.20 -30.17
CA ASN A 140 15.94 33.28 -29.99
C ASN A 140 14.52 32.81 -29.61
N ALA A 141 14.36 31.57 -29.14
CA ALA A 141 13.11 31.12 -28.56
C ALA A 141 12.93 31.75 -27.17
N PRO A 142 11.71 32.16 -26.78
CA PRO A 142 11.46 32.60 -25.42
C PRO A 142 11.78 31.48 -24.43
N ASP A 143 12.63 31.78 -23.45
CA ASP A 143 13.14 30.83 -22.47
C ASP A 143 13.25 31.51 -21.09
N ILE A 144 12.53 30.97 -20.10
CA ILE A 144 12.53 31.43 -18.71
C ILE A 144 13.74 30.96 -17.89
N GLY A 145 14.55 30.06 -18.46
CA GLY A 145 15.79 29.50 -17.94
C GLY A 145 15.59 28.31 -17.01
N ALA A 146 16.51 27.34 -17.10
CA ALA A 146 16.58 26.12 -16.29
C ALA A 146 16.42 26.37 -14.78
N ALA A 147 17.08 27.41 -14.24
CA ALA A 147 17.01 27.72 -12.81
C ALA A 147 15.59 28.10 -12.34
N ARG A 148 14.82 28.81 -13.17
CA ARG A 148 13.42 29.15 -12.86
C ARG A 148 12.52 27.91 -12.98
N VAL A 149 12.77 27.06 -13.98
CA VAL A 149 12.06 25.78 -14.13
C VAL A 149 12.27 24.87 -12.92
N LYS A 150 13.51 24.70 -12.44
CA LYS A 150 13.80 23.89 -11.25
C LYS A 150 12.99 24.36 -10.04
N ARG A 151 12.83 25.67 -9.85
CA ARG A 151 11.98 26.24 -8.79
C ARG A 151 10.50 25.94 -8.99
N ILE A 152 9.99 26.05 -10.22
CA ILE A 152 8.59 25.74 -10.54
C ILE A 152 8.30 24.25 -10.29
N ALA A 153 9.16 23.35 -10.74
CA ALA A 153 9.00 21.92 -10.55
C ALA A 153 9.09 21.51 -9.07
N ALA A 154 10.04 22.09 -8.32
CA ALA A 154 10.15 21.88 -6.87
C ALA A 154 8.90 22.37 -6.13
N ALA A 155 8.36 23.54 -6.49
CA ALA A 155 7.11 24.03 -5.92
C ALA A 155 5.92 23.15 -6.29
N ARG A 156 5.88 22.63 -7.53
CA ARG A 156 4.81 21.73 -7.99
C ARG A 156 4.83 20.37 -7.29
N PHE A 157 5.99 19.89 -6.87
CA PHE A 157 6.17 18.65 -6.11
C PHE A 157 5.44 18.65 -4.77
N ASN A 158 5.11 19.83 -4.21
CA ASN A 158 4.16 19.97 -3.11
C ASN A 158 4.43 19.07 -1.88
N SER A 159 5.70 18.80 -1.60
CA SER A 159 6.19 18.10 -0.41
C SER A 159 7.69 18.40 -0.21
N ASP A 160 8.30 17.79 0.81
CA ASP A 160 9.72 17.98 1.12
C ASP A 160 10.61 17.53 -0.05
N VAL A 161 11.21 18.50 -0.75
CA VAL A 161 12.13 18.25 -1.87
C VAL A 161 13.54 17.99 -1.33
N ARG A 162 14.08 16.81 -1.63
CA ARG A 162 15.45 16.41 -1.27
C ARG A 162 16.44 16.74 -2.38
N ARG A 163 16.05 16.59 -3.65
CA ARG A 163 16.93 16.82 -4.80
C ARG A 163 16.13 17.26 -6.02
N VAL A 164 16.68 18.19 -6.79
CA VAL A 164 16.18 18.54 -8.13
C VAL A 164 17.34 18.40 -9.10
N ASP A 165 17.20 17.50 -10.06
CA ASP A 165 18.20 17.29 -11.10
C ASP A 165 18.26 18.50 -12.04
N ASP A 166 19.20 18.49 -12.98
CA ASP A 166 19.28 19.54 -13.99
C ASP A 166 18.08 19.49 -14.94
N ALA A 167 17.66 20.67 -15.39
CA ALA A 167 16.55 20.82 -16.31
C ALA A 167 17.09 20.74 -17.74
N GLU A 168 16.66 19.73 -18.49
CA GLU A 168 17.08 19.49 -19.86
C GLU A 168 16.06 20.09 -20.83
N LEU A 169 16.54 20.86 -21.81
CA LEU A 169 15.67 21.43 -22.84
C LEU A 169 15.21 20.32 -23.81
N VAL A 170 13.92 20.27 -24.08
CA VAL A 170 13.25 19.26 -24.92
C VAL A 170 12.19 19.92 -25.81
N VAL A 171 11.75 19.22 -26.85
CA VAL A 171 10.50 19.53 -27.54
C VAL A 171 9.42 18.61 -26.98
N PHE A 172 8.45 19.17 -26.27
CA PHE A 172 7.31 18.42 -25.75
C PHE A 172 6.17 18.41 -26.77
N ALA A 173 5.83 17.23 -27.30
CA ALA A 173 4.87 17.04 -28.38
C ALA A 173 3.73 16.07 -28.02
N ARG A 174 3.55 15.75 -26.74
CA ARG A 174 2.48 14.88 -26.23
C ARG A 174 1.23 15.69 -25.93
N ASP A 175 0.13 15.36 -26.60
CA ASP A 175 -1.22 15.92 -26.39
C ASP A 175 -1.36 17.45 -26.57
N VAL A 176 -0.29 18.14 -26.99
CA VAL A 176 -0.25 19.58 -27.27
C VAL A 176 0.49 19.85 -28.58
N ALA A 177 0.33 21.07 -29.12
CA ALA A 177 1.21 21.53 -30.20
C ALA A 177 2.68 21.49 -29.73
N PRO A 178 3.62 20.94 -30.53
CA PRO A 178 5.02 20.81 -30.12
C PRO A 178 5.57 22.11 -29.56
N THR A 179 6.03 22.04 -28.32
CA THR A 179 6.39 23.19 -27.51
C THR A 179 7.79 23.02 -26.96
N LEU A 180 8.59 24.08 -26.99
CA LEU A 180 9.88 24.09 -26.30
C LEU A 180 9.62 24.04 -24.79
N ALA A 181 10.18 23.03 -24.13
CA ALA A 181 9.93 22.76 -22.73
C ALA A 181 11.21 22.29 -22.04
N TYR A 182 11.17 22.20 -20.72
CA TYR A 182 12.20 21.58 -19.92
C TYR A 182 11.67 20.30 -19.28
N ALA A 183 12.48 19.24 -19.34
CA ALA A 183 12.32 18.02 -18.57
C ALA A 183 13.15 18.14 -17.29
N VAL A 184 12.53 17.97 -16.12
CA VAL A 184 13.23 18.08 -14.83
C VAL A 184 12.73 17.03 -13.85
N ARG A 185 13.66 16.28 -13.25
CA ARG A 185 13.34 15.30 -12.21
C ARG A 185 13.44 15.94 -10.83
N VAL A 186 12.40 15.73 -10.03
CA VAL A 186 12.33 16.16 -8.64
C VAL A 186 12.20 14.92 -7.77
N TYR A 187 13.00 14.87 -6.71
CA TYR A 187 13.01 13.80 -5.72
C TYR A 187 12.72 14.37 -4.35
N GLY A 188 11.88 13.68 -3.58
CA GLY A 188 11.48 14.14 -2.26
C GLY A 188 10.50 13.21 -1.58
N LYS A 189 9.79 13.68 -0.57
CA LYS A 189 8.82 12.88 0.18
C LYS A 189 7.61 12.54 -0.70
N ALA A 190 7.28 11.26 -0.83
CA ALA A 190 6.07 10.84 -1.54
C ALA A 190 4.79 11.44 -0.92
N THR A 191 3.78 11.68 -1.75
CA THR A 191 2.44 12.13 -1.35
C THR A 191 1.39 11.16 -1.90
N ASP A 192 0.13 11.38 -1.56
CA ASP A 192 -0.98 10.61 -2.17
C ASP A 192 -1.08 10.83 -3.69
N ALA A 193 -0.54 11.93 -4.20
CA ALA A 193 -0.64 12.27 -5.62
C ALA A 193 0.52 11.72 -6.47
N HIS A 194 1.66 11.38 -5.85
CA HIS A 194 2.84 10.86 -6.54
C HIS A 194 3.89 10.25 -5.58
N GLY A 195 4.72 9.37 -6.12
CA GLY A 195 5.89 8.76 -5.48
C GLY A 195 7.01 9.76 -5.16
N ASP A 196 8.13 9.23 -4.70
CA ASP A 196 9.29 10.01 -4.23
C ASP A 196 10.19 10.53 -5.37
N ALA A 197 9.82 10.26 -6.63
CA ALA A 197 10.51 10.72 -7.82
C ALA A 197 9.52 11.06 -8.94
N VAL A 198 9.47 12.33 -9.37
CA VAL A 198 8.56 12.80 -10.44
C VAL A 198 9.34 13.54 -11.51
N LEU A 199 9.07 13.23 -12.78
CA LEU A 199 9.55 13.97 -13.94
C LEU A 199 8.50 15.00 -14.38
N TYR A 200 8.83 16.28 -14.31
CA TYR A 200 8.00 17.37 -14.79
C TYR A 200 8.44 17.84 -16.18
N TYR A 201 7.45 18.16 -17.02
CA TYR A 201 7.63 18.89 -18.27
C TYR A 201 7.08 20.31 -18.10
N VAL A 202 7.91 21.34 -18.29
CA VAL A 202 7.56 22.74 -18.03
C VAL A 202 7.79 23.57 -19.29
N ASP A 203 6.77 24.31 -19.76
CA ASP A 203 6.87 25.19 -20.94
C ASP A 203 7.97 26.23 -20.74
N ALA A 204 8.95 26.25 -21.66
CA ALA A 204 10.12 27.10 -21.57
C ALA A 204 9.76 28.60 -21.69
N ARG A 205 8.60 28.95 -22.26
CA ARG A 205 8.22 30.35 -22.53
C ARG A 205 7.60 31.03 -21.32
N ASN A 206 6.76 30.31 -20.57
CA ASN A 206 5.94 30.90 -19.52
C ASN A 206 6.03 30.16 -18.16
N GLY A 207 6.57 28.95 -18.12
CA GLY A 207 6.69 28.16 -16.89
C GLY A 207 5.46 27.33 -16.54
N THR A 208 4.47 27.23 -17.43
CA THR A 208 3.32 26.34 -17.23
C THR A 208 3.80 24.89 -17.19
N VAL A 209 3.38 24.13 -16.18
CA VAL A 209 3.63 22.68 -16.13
C VAL A 209 2.73 22.01 -17.17
N LEU A 210 3.35 21.46 -18.21
CA LEU A 210 2.68 20.81 -19.33
C LEU A 210 2.25 19.39 -18.97
N ASP A 211 3.08 18.69 -18.18
CA ASP A 211 2.80 17.33 -17.73
C ASP A 211 3.70 16.93 -16.55
N ALA A 212 3.32 15.86 -15.85
CA ALA A 212 4.08 15.24 -14.78
C ALA A 212 3.97 13.71 -14.85
N GLN A 213 5.09 13.02 -14.68
CA GLN A 213 5.17 11.57 -14.69
C GLN A 213 5.82 11.06 -13.40
N ASP A 214 5.09 10.22 -12.67
CA ASP A 214 5.68 9.45 -11.58
C ASP A 214 6.70 8.45 -12.14
N LEU A 215 7.90 8.46 -11.57
CA LEU A 215 8.98 7.54 -11.94
C LEU A 215 8.94 6.26 -11.12
N ILE A 216 8.16 6.21 -10.04
CA ILE A 216 7.90 5.00 -9.26
C ILE A 216 6.63 4.35 -9.80
N LYS A 217 6.79 3.22 -10.46
CA LYS A 217 5.66 2.39 -10.88
C LYS A 217 5.27 1.51 -9.68
N THR A 218 4.11 1.75 -9.08
CA THR A 218 3.56 0.90 -8.03
C THR A 218 2.56 -0.08 -8.64
N ALA A 219 2.74 -1.37 -8.38
CA ALA A 219 1.84 -2.42 -8.84
C ALA A 219 1.64 -3.45 -7.73
N ALA A 220 0.39 -3.80 -7.44
CA ALA A 220 0.07 -4.88 -6.53
C ALA A 220 0.76 -6.17 -7.01
N ALA A 221 1.51 -6.81 -6.12
CA ALA A 221 2.18 -8.06 -6.34
C ALA A 221 1.78 -9.06 -5.26
N THR A 222 1.73 -10.34 -5.63
CA THR A 222 1.42 -11.41 -4.68
C THR A 222 2.72 -11.97 -4.12
N GLY A 223 2.95 -11.76 -2.82
CA GLY A 223 4.11 -12.26 -2.08
C GLY A 223 3.77 -13.49 -1.22
N THR A 224 4.82 -14.15 -0.73
CA THR A 224 4.68 -15.23 0.26
C THR A 224 5.29 -14.79 1.60
N GLY A 225 4.46 -14.70 2.64
CA GLY A 225 4.88 -14.44 4.01
C GLY A 225 5.11 -15.73 4.76
N ARG A 226 6.33 -16.00 5.22
CA ARG A 226 6.67 -17.10 6.13
C ARG A 226 6.54 -16.60 7.56
N SER A 227 5.30 -16.58 8.03
CA SER A 227 4.88 -15.95 9.28
C SER A 227 5.26 -16.75 10.53
N LEU A 228 5.24 -16.11 11.69
CA LEU A 228 5.50 -16.76 12.98
C LEU A 228 4.34 -17.66 13.40
N TYR A 229 3.10 -17.19 13.24
CA TYR A 229 1.94 -17.85 13.85
C TYR A 229 1.11 -18.69 12.88
N TYR A 230 1.21 -18.42 11.58
CA TYR A 230 0.25 -18.93 10.59
C TYR A 230 0.90 -19.74 9.46
N GLY A 231 2.22 -19.93 9.50
CA GLY A 231 2.99 -20.60 8.46
C GLY A 231 3.11 -19.74 7.21
N ASN A 232 3.00 -20.36 6.03
CA ASN A 232 3.09 -19.65 4.76
C ASN A 232 1.76 -18.97 4.42
N LEU A 233 1.79 -17.64 4.30
CA LEU A 233 0.69 -16.75 3.97
C LEU A 233 0.87 -16.18 2.57
N THR A 234 -0.25 -15.86 1.92
CA THR A 234 -0.24 -15.00 0.73
C THR A 234 -0.37 -13.55 1.17
N LEU A 235 0.58 -12.71 0.77
CA LEU A 235 0.60 -11.28 1.09
C LEU A 235 0.37 -10.45 -0.19
N THR A 236 -0.21 -9.27 -0.05
CA THR A 236 -0.28 -8.29 -1.13
C THR A 236 0.79 -7.22 -0.88
N THR A 237 1.73 -7.08 -1.81
CA THR A 237 2.86 -6.16 -1.69
C THR A 237 2.94 -5.24 -2.90
N ASP A 238 3.90 -4.32 -2.89
CA ASP A 238 4.10 -3.36 -3.98
C ASP A 238 5.40 -3.68 -4.72
N GLN A 239 5.29 -3.97 -6.02
CA GLN A 239 6.44 -4.15 -6.89
C GLN A 239 6.85 -2.82 -7.49
N THR A 240 8.06 -2.38 -7.14
CA THR A 240 8.64 -1.10 -7.58
C THR A 240 9.63 -1.25 -8.73
N GLY A 241 9.97 -2.48 -9.10
CA GLY A 241 10.86 -2.82 -10.21
C GLY A 241 11.01 -4.32 -10.44
N THR A 242 11.83 -4.71 -11.42
CA THR A 242 12.18 -6.13 -11.63
C THR A 242 12.92 -6.64 -10.40
N ASN A 243 12.35 -7.61 -9.68
CA ASN A 243 12.89 -8.13 -8.42
C ASN A 243 13.10 -7.06 -7.35
N ALA A 244 12.17 -6.09 -7.24
CA ALA A 244 12.18 -5.08 -6.19
C ALA A 244 10.76 -4.91 -5.63
N TYR A 245 10.57 -5.36 -4.39
CA TYR A 245 9.28 -5.35 -3.70
C TYR A 245 9.42 -4.64 -2.36
N ARG A 246 8.34 -4.00 -1.90
CA ARG A 246 8.21 -3.44 -0.55
C ARG A 246 6.91 -3.88 0.10
N MET A 247 6.91 -4.02 1.42
CA MET A 247 5.73 -4.43 2.21
C MET A 247 4.75 -3.27 2.36
N LEU A 248 4.12 -2.94 1.24
CA LEU A 248 3.07 -1.95 1.07
C LEU A 248 1.96 -2.59 0.25
N ASP A 249 0.72 -2.49 0.71
CA ASP A 249 -0.45 -3.07 0.04
C ASP A 249 -1.24 -1.97 -0.70
N PRO A 250 -1.05 -1.80 -2.02
CA PRO A 250 -1.77 -0.80 -2.79
C PRO A 250 -3.26 -1.14 -2.95
N GLY A 251 -3.67 -2.40 -2.73
CA GLY A 251 -5.07 -2.84 -2.78
C GLY A 251 -5.87 -2.42 -1.54
N ARG A 252 -5.19 -2.07 -0.44
CA ARG A 252 -5.79 -1.69 0.85
C ARG A 252 -5.32 -0.31 1.32
N GLY A 253 -5.39 0.65 0.40
CA GLY A 253 -5.10 2.05 0.69
C GLY A 253 -3.63 2.35 0.96
N SER A 254 -2.71 1.51 0.50
CA SER A 254 -1.26 1.65 0.72
C SER A 254 -0.84 1.51 2.19
N GLY A 255 -1.55 0.67 2.96
CA GLY A 255 -1.09 0.20 4.27
C GLY A 255 0.30 -0.43 4.15
N SER A 256 1.17 -0.23 5.13
CA SER A 256 2.59 -0.60 4.98
C SER A 256 3.27 -0.94 6.30
N VAL A 257 4.30 -1.78 6.23
CA VAL A 257 5.05 -2.27 7.38
C VAL A 257 6.52 -1.87 7.29
N TYR A 258 6.99 -1.21 8.34
CA TYR A 258 8.33 -0.68 8.50
C TYR A 258 9.08 -1.39 9.61
N ASP A 259 10.41 -1.37 9.54
CA ASP A 259 11.26 -1.84 10.63
C ASP A 259 11.48 -0.71 11.64
N GLY A 260 10.95 -0.88 12.86
CA GLY A 260 11.14 0.02 13.99
C GLY A 260 12.55 -0.03 14.60
N ARG A 261 13.43 -0.93 14.14
CA ARG A 261 14.86 -1.04 14.50
C ARG A 261 15.14 -1.22 16.00
N GLY A 262 14.16 -1.67 16.79
CA GLY A 262 14.31 -1.77 18.25
C GLY A 262 14.27 -0.41 18.95
N LEU A 263 13.78 0.63 18.29
CA LEU A 263 13.59 1.95 18.88
C LEU A 263 12.38 1.97 19.82
N THR A 264 12.37 2.95 20.72
CA THR A 264 11.20 3.19 21.55
C THR A 264 10.01 3.68 20.71
N SER A 265 8.77 3.48 21.19
CA SER A 265 7.58 4.04 20.53
C SER A 265 7.73 5.54 20.26
N ASP A 266 8.27 6.29 21.22
CA ASP A 266 8.41 7.75 21.14
C ASP A 266 9.45 8.15 20.07
N ASP A 267 10.53 7.36 19.93
CA ASP A 267 11.54 7.56 18.91
C ASP A 267 11.02 7.19 17.51
N VAL A 268 10.18 6.15 17.41
CA VAL A 268 9.54 5.76 16.14
C VAL A 268 8.63 6.87 15.62
N GLU A 269 7.86 7.54 16.49
CA GLU A 269 6.99 8.66 16.09
C GLU A 269 7.79 9.87 15.59
N GLN A 270 9.01 10.06 16.07
CA GLN A 270 9.88 11.18 15.67
C GLN A 270 10.76 10.85 14.45
N ALA A 271 10.96 9.57 14.15
CA ALA A 271 11.84 9.15 13.08
C ALA A 271 11.25 9.47 11.70
N THR A 272 12.10 10.02 10.81
CA THR A 272 11.68 10.41 9.45
C THR A 272 12.14 9.46 8.36
N ASP A 273 13.02 8.51 8.70
CA ASP A 273 13.77 7.67 7.75
C ASP A 273 13.78 6.17 8.10
N LEU A 274 12.83 5.71 8.93
CA LEU A 274 12.71 4.28 9.20
C LEU A 274 12.40 3.50 7.91
N PRO A 275 13.09 2.37 7.68
CA PRO A 275 13.01 1.68 6.40
C PRO A 275 11.73 0.84 6.33
N ILE A 276 11.06 0.91 5.18
CA ILE A 276 10.03 -0.09 4.84
C ILE A 276 10.70 -1.44 4.60
N PHE A 277 10.03 -2.54 4.95
CA PHE A 277 10.56 -3.86 4.59
C PHE A 277 10.59 -4.02 3.07
N THR A 278 11.72 -4.47 2.54
CA THR A 278 11.93 -4.71 1.10
C THR A 278 12.40 -6.14 0.85
N SER A 279 12.13 -6.64 -0.35
CA SER A 279 12.53 -7.98 -0.79
C SER A 279 12.86 -7.96 -2.28
N SER A 280 13.80 -8.80 -2.71
CA SER A 280 14.08 -9.02 -4.14
C SER A 280 13.32 -10.20 -4.73
N THR A 281 12.76 -11.06 -3.89
CA THR A 281 12.09 -12.30 -4.29
C THR A 281 10.58 -12.30 -4.01
N ASN A 282 10.09 -11.29 -3.28
CA ASN A 282 8.75 -11.23 -2.72
C ASN A 282 8.40 -12.40 -1.77
N VAL A 283 9.43 -13.01 -1.18
CA VAL A 283 9.32 -13.94 -0.06
C VAL A 283 9.79 -13.21 1.20
N TRP A 284 8.99 -13.28 2.26
CA TRP A 284 9.19 -12.51 3.49
C TRP A 284 9.33 -13.45 4.69
N GLY A 285 10.42 -13.35 5.43
CA GLY A 285 10.63 -14.12 6.65
C GLY A 285 11.05 -15.58 6.45
N ASN A 286 11.12 -16.32 7.55
CA ASN A 286 11.55 -17.71 7.57
C ASN A 286 10.78 -18.61 8.57
N ASN A 287 9.60 -18.16 9.04
CA ASN A 287 8.79 -18.79 10.10
C ASN A 287 9.45 -18.80 11.49
N THR A 288 10.54 -18.06 11.70
CA THR A 288 11.18 -17.90 13.01
C THR A 288 11.55 -16.44 13.27
N THR A 289 11.79 -16.07 14.52
CA THR A 289 12.19 -14.71 14.90
C THR A 289 13.64 -14.38 14.55
N THR A 290 14.40 -15.31 13.94
CA THR A 290 15.76 -15.01 13.47
C THR A 290 15.77 -14.13 12.22
N ASP A 291 14.65 -14.10 11.48
CA ASP A 291 14.41 -13.15 10.40
C ASP A 291 13.35 -12.14 10.83
N ARG A 292 13.71 -10.86 10.79
CA ARG A 292 12.85 -9.72 11.15
C ARG A 292 11.60 -9.66 10.28
N GLN A 293 11.71 -10.08 9.01
CA GLN A 293 10.59 -10.08 8.08
C GLN A 293 9.48 -11.08 8.46
N THR A 294 9.78 -12.06 9.33
CA THR A 294 8.76 -12.99 9.85
C THR A 294 7.69 -12.24 10.62
N VAL A 295 8.07 -11.36 11.55
CA VAL A 295 7.12 -10.54 12.34
C VAL A 295 6.39 -9.55 11.45
N ALA A 296 7.09 -8.96 10.48
CA ALA A 296 6.49 -8.06 9.50
C ALA A 296 5.38 -8.75 8.68
N ALA A 297 5.58 -10.02 8.30
CA ALA A 297 4.58 -10.81 7.57
C ALA A 297 3.30 -11.07 8.38
N ASP A 298 3.41 -11.32 9.70
CA ASP A 298 2.23 -11.44 10.58
C ASP A 298 1.47 -10.11 10.67
N ILE A 299 2.18 -8.98 10.78
CA ILE A 299 1.58 -7.65 10.83
C ILE A 299 0.83 -7.37 9.52
N ASP A 300 1.47 -7.53 8.36
CA ASP A 300 0.86 -7.27 7.04
C ASP A 300 -0.43 -8.10 6.85
N TYR A 301 -0.39 -9.38 7.25
CA TYR A 301 -1.56 -10.25 7.22
C TYR A 301 -2.69 -9.77 8.14
N GLY A 302 -2.37 -9.36 9.37
CA GLY A 302 -3.33 -8.81 10.32
C GLY A 302 -3.98 -7.52 9.83
N LEU A 303 -3.20 -6.62 9.23
CA LEU A 303 -3.70 -5.37 8.62
C LEU A 303 -4.67 -5.68 7.48
N ALA A 304 -4.28 -6.58 6.57
CA ALA A 304 -5.09 -6.94 5.42
C ALA A 304 -6.44 -7.54 5.83
N LEU A 305 -6.42 -8.49 6.78
CA LEU A 305 -7.64 -9.10 7.31
C LEU A 305 -8.55 -8.11 8.01
N THR A 306 -7.98 -7.19 8.79
CA THR A 306 -8.78 -6.20 9.53
C THR A 306 -9.42 -5.20 8.58
N TRP A 307 -8.67 -4.71 7.60
CA TRP A 307 -9.21 -3.88 6.53
C TRP A 307 -10.38 -4.56 5.82
N ASP A 308 -10.19 -5.81 5.39
CA ASP A 308 -11.20 -6.57 4.66
C ASP A 308 -12.43 -6.82 5.53
N TYR A 309 -12.28 -7.16 6.80
CA TYR A 309 -13.39 -7.33 7.73
C TYR A 309 -14.24 -6.06 7.83
N TYR A 310 -13.62 -4.90 8.07
CA TYR A 310 -14.33 -3.63 8.18
C TYR A 310 -14.99 -3.22 6.85
N LYS A 311 -14.30 -3.44 5.73
CA LYS A 311 -14.83 -3.10 4.41
C LYS A 311 -16.02 -3.99 4.04
N THR A 312 -15.90 -5.29 4.21
CA THR A 312 -16.92 -6.27 3.78
C THR A 312 -18.12 -6.31 4.74
N THR A 313 -17.87 -6.24 6.05
CA THR A 313 -18.92 -6.41 7.07
C THR A 313 -19.65 -5.10 7.35
N HIS A 314 -18.92 -3.99 7.35
CA HIS A 314 -19.42 -2.69 7.82
C HIS A 314 -19.39 -1.59 6.75
N ASN A 315 -18.91 -1.90 5.53
CA ASN A 315 -18.71 -0.92 4.46
C ASN A 315 -17.80 0.27 4.84
N ARG A 316 -16.87 0.07 5.78
CA ARG A 316 -15.90 1.08 6.19
C ARG A 316 -14.61 0.96 5.37
N ASN A 317 -14.18 2.05 4.75
CA ASN A 317 -13.01 2.08 3.86
C ASN A 317 -11.75 2.56 4.61
N GLY A 318 -11.09 1.66 5.35
CA GLY A 318 -9.95 2.00 6.20
C GLY A 318 -10.34 2.60 7.54
N ILE A 319 -9.33 2.99 8.35
CA ILE A 319 -9.56 3.46 9.71
C ILE A 319 -10.41 4.72 9.73
N PHE A 320 -10.11 5.72 8.90
CA PHE A 320 -10.83 7.01 8.87
C PHE A 320 -11.96 7.05 7.84
N ASN A 321 -12.27 5.91 7.22
CA ASN A 321 -13.24 5.81 6.13
C ASN A 321 -12.88 6.65 4.88
N ASP A 322 -11.60 6.97 4.70
CA ASP A 322 -11.07 7.81 3.61
C ASP A 322 -10.36 6.99 2.53
N GLY A 323 -10.29 5.66 2.69
CA GLY A 323 -9.57 4.78 1.77
C GLY A 323 -8.06 4.77 1.94
N ARG A 324 -7.52 5.32 3.03
CA ARG A 324 -6.09 5.26 3.34
C ARG A 324 -5.79 4.13 4.33
N GLY A 325 -4.77 3.34 3.99
CA GLY A 325 -4.15 2.37 4.88
C GLY A 325 -3.24 3.05 5.89
N VAL A 326 -2.84 2.31 6.91
CA VAL A 326 -2.00 2.82 8.00
C VAL A 326 -0.58 2.29 7.92
N LYS A 327 0.35 3.09 8.46
CA LYS A 327 1.73 2.66 8.67
C LYS A 327 1.82 1.87 9.96
N SER A 328 2.56 0.77 9.89
CA SER A 328 2.84 -0.10 11.02
C SER A 328 4.34 -0.32 11.18
N TYR A 329 4.82 -0.45 12.41
CA TYR A 329 6.22 -0.66 12.71
C TYR A 329 6.39 -1.97 13.50
N ALA A 330 7.21 -2.87 12.97
CA ALA A 330 7.66 -4.07 13.68
C ALA A 330 8.85 -3.75 14.59
N HIS A 331 9.14 -4.62 15.56
CA HIS A 331 10.34 -4.54 16.41
C HIS A 331 10.47 -3.21 17.16
N VAL A 332 9.38 -2.73 17.75
CA VAL A 332 9.36 -1.55 18.61
C VAL A 332 9.48 -1.98 20.07
N VAL A 333 10.14 -1.17 20.90
CA VAL A 333 10.16 -1.35 22.35
C VAL A 333 9.40 -0.23 23.05
N PHE A 334 8.91 -0.50 24.26
CA PHE A 334 8.07 0.42 25.02
C PHE A 334 8.77 0.81 26.31
N ASN A 335 8.72 2.10 26.64
CA ASN A 335 9.27 2.63 27.88
C ASN A 335 8.48 2.10 29.09
N THR A 336 9.20 1.73 30.14
CA THR A 336 8.67 1.26 31.43
C THR A 336 9.42 1.94 32.57
N GLY A 337 8.89 1.84 33.80
CA GLY A 337 9.56 2.42 34.98
C GLY A 337 10.97 1.85 35.26
N SER A 338 11.36 0.74 34.64
CA SER A 338 12.65 0.06 34.87
C SER A 338 13.46 -0.19 33.60
N GLY A 339 13.14 0.45 32.47
CA GLY A 339 13.81 0.26 31.18
C GLY A 339 12.83 0.13 30.02
N THR A 340 13.17 -0.65 29.01
CA THR A 340 12.30 -0.89 27.84
C THR A 340 11.85 -2.35 27.75
N THR A 341 10.71 -2.61 27.12
CA THR A 341 10.18 -3.96 26.89
C THR A 341 9.61 -4.12 25.48
N GLY A 342 9.77 -5.29 24.87
CA GLY A 342 9.06 -5.65 23.63
C GLY A 342 7.66 -6.23 23.89
N ALA A 343 7.25 -6.39 25.15
CA ALA A 343 6.01 -7.06 25.53
C ALA A 343 4.75 -6.18 25.39
N ASN A 344 4.58 -5.52 24.24
CA ASN A 344 3.37 -4.76 23.95
C ASN A 344 3.13 -4.58 22.44
N ALA A 345 1.93 -4.13 22.09
CA ALA A 345 1.57 -3.51 20.82
C ALA A 345 0.73 -2.25 21.12
N ALA A 346 0.65 -1.31 20.19
CA ALA A 346 -0.15 -0.10 20.39
C ALA A 346 -0.57 0.57 19.08
N TRP A 347 -1.75 1.19 19.11
CA TRP A 347 -2.12 2.32 18.29
C TRP A 347 -1.63 3.64 18.92
N LEU A 348 -0.83 4.41 18.19
CA LEU A 348 -0.28 5.68 18.66
C LEU A 348 -1.07 6.88 18.14
N SER A 349 -1.00 8.00 18.87
CA SER A 349 -1.69 9.26 18.53
C SER A 349 -1.25 9.89 17.20
N SER A 350 -0.08 9.50 16.67
CA SER A 350 0.37 9.85 15.32
C SER A 350 -0.31 9.03 14.21
N HIS A 351 -1.30 8.21 14.54
CA HIS A 351 -2.06 7.33 13.65
C HIS A 351 -1.23 6.22 13.00
N VAL A 352 -0.33 5.63 13.80
CA VAL A 352 0.51 4.49 13.39
C VAL A 352 0.36 3.35 14.39
N MET A 353 0.59 2.13 13.92
CA MET A 353 0.59 0.94 14.78
C MET A 353 2.03 0.52 15.06
N VAL A 354 2.31 0.12 16.30
CA VAL A 354 3.64 -0.34 16.71
C VAL A 354 3.53 -1.69 17.40
N TYR A 355 4.47 -2.57 17.12
CA TYR A 355 4.45 -3.95 17.60
C TYR A 355 5.81 -4.35 18.15
N GLY A 356 5.81 -4.89 19.36
CA GLY A 356 7.01 -5.40 20.00
C GLY A 356 7.20 -6.91 19.87
N ASP A 357 8.44 -7.35 20.07
CA ASP A 357 8.89 -8.74 19.89
C ASP A 357 8.64 -9.64 21.11
N GLY A 358 7.95 -9.14 22.14
CA GLY A 358 7.89 -9.77 23.45
C GLY A 358 9.17 -9.60 24.26
N GLN A 359 9.21 -10.19 25.45
CA GLN A 359 10.37 -10.19 26.34
C GLN A 359 10.61 -11.62 26.86
N PRO A 360 11.61 -12.35 26.33
CA PRO A 360 11.94 -13.70 26.79
C PRO A 360 12.12 -13.76 28.31
N GLY A 361 11.60 -14.83 28.93
CA GLY A 361 11.65 -15.01 30.39
C GLY A 361 10.58 -14.24 31.19
N THR A 362 9.67 -13.53 30.52
CA THR A 362 8.51 -12.86 31.17
C THR A 362 7.19 -13.55 30.83
N SER A 363 6.08 -13.00 31.32
CA SER A 363 4.72 -13.45 30.99
C SER A 363 4.34 -13.26 29.52
N LEU A 364 5.04 -12.41 28.76
CA LEU A 364 4.80 -12.14 27.35
C LEU A 364 6.08 -12.32 26.51
N PRO A 365 6.51 -13.55 26.24
CA PRO A 365 7.83 -13.83 25.69
C PRO A 365 7.92 -13.80 24.15
N LYS A 366 6.80 -13.61 23.44
CA LYS A 366 6.73 -13.72 21.97
C LYS A 366 6.28 -12.41 21.32
N PRO A 367 6.56 -12.21 20.02
CA PRO A 367 6.06 -11.08 19.26
C PRO A 367 4.54 -10.91 19.37
N VAL A 368 4.09 -9.70 19.66
CA VAL A 368 2.68 -9.39 19.98
C VAL A 368 1.93 -9.04 18.69
N VAL A 369 1.90 -9.98 17.73
CA VAL A 369 1.44 -9.75 16.34
C VAL A 369 0.38 -10.74 15.86
N SER A 370 -0.39 -11.33 16.78
CA SER A 370 -1.50 -12.19 16.38
C SER A 370 -2.63 -11.38 15.72
N VAL A 371 -3.44 -12.04 14.87
CA VAL A 371 -4.54 -11.41 14.12
C VAL A 371 -5.53 -10.66 15.02
N ASP A 372 -5.84 -11.21 16.20
CA ASP A 372 -6.71 -10.53 17.17
C ASP A 372 -6.05 -9.28 17.77
N VAL A 373 -4.72 -9.27 17.96
CA VAL A 373 -3.98 -8.07 18.38
C VAL A 373 -3.95 -7.04 17.25
N ALA A 374 -3.60 -7.42 16.02
CA ALA A 374 -3.63 -6.48 14.90
C ALA A 374 -5.03 -5.87 14.69
N GLY A 375 -6.07 -6.70 14.81
CA GLY A 375 -7.46 -6.24 14.80
C GLY A 375 -7.81 -5.32 15.96
N HIS A 376 -7.32 -5.61 17.17
CA HIS A 376 -7.47 -4.77 18.36
C HIS A 376 -6.83 -3.39 18.17
N GLU A 377 -5.56 -3.33 17.79
CA GLU A 377 -4.85 -2.07 17.58
C GLU A 377 -5.51 -1.21 16.49
N MET A 378 -5.95 -1.83 15.38
CA MET A 378 -6.59 -1.08 14.29
C MET A 378 -7.99 -0.59 14.69
N SER A 379 -8.64 -1.28 15.63
CA SER A 379 -9.94 -0.91 16.19
C SER A 379 -9.86 0.24 17.19
N HIS A 380 -8.71 0.48 17.84
CA HIS A 380 -8.46 1.74 18.54
C HIS A 380 -8.53 2.92 17.57
N GLY A 381 -7.90 2.81 16.41
CA GLY A 381 -8.00 3.84 15.37
C GLY A 381 -9.44 4.05 14.89
N VAL A 382 -10.24 2.98 14.72
CA VAL A 382 -11.66 3.12 14.37
C VAL A 382 -12.45 3.82 15.48
N THR A 383 -12.14 3.52 16.74
CA THR A 383 -12.72 4.20 17.90
C THR A 383 -12.37 5.68 17.91
N GLU A 384 -11.10 6.04 17.72
CA GLU A 384 -10.62 7.42 17.59
C GLU A 384 -11.35 8.16 16.46
N ALA A 385 -11.46 7.55 15.28
CA ALA A 385 -12.10 8.14 14.10
C ALA A 385 -13.63 8.28 14.22
N THR A 386 -14.25 7.82 15.31
CA THR A 386 -15.71 7.80 15.48
C THR A 386 -16.15 8.34 16.84
N ALA A 387 -16.33 7.46 17.83
CA ALA A 387 -16.78 7.84 19.17
C ALA A 387 -15.72 8.64 19.94
N ASN A 388 -14.44 8.47 19.58
CA ASN A 388 -13.28 9.04 20.23
C ASN A 388 -13.29 8.82 21.75
N LEU A 389 -13.59 7.59 22.18
CA LEU A 389 -13.74 7.21 23.59
C LEU A 389 -12.45 7.53 24.36
N ASN A 390 -12.57 8.33 25.41
CA ASN A 390 -11.45 8.65 26.29
C ASN A 390 -10.87 7.39 26.92
N TYR A 391 -9.56 7.34 27.10
CA TYR A 391 -8.86 6.18 27.66
C TYR A 391 -8.86 6.18 29.21
N SER A 392 -10.01 6.46 29.82
CA SER A 392 -10.16 6.48 31.29
C SER A 392 -11.60 6.25 31.73
N GLY A 393 -11.79 5.74 32.96
CA GLY A 393 -13.11 5.45 33.50
C GLY A 393 -13.90 4.47 32.63
N ASP A 394 -15.22 4.64 32.57
CA ASP A 394 -16.09 3.79 31.75
C ASP A 394 -15.77 3.89 30.25
N ALA A 395 -15.42 5.09 29.76
CA ALA A 395 -15.06 5.29 28.36
C ALA A 395 -13.80 4.49 28.00
N GLY A 396 -12.83 4.39 28.91
CA GLY A 396 -11.62 3.59 28.73
C GLY A 396 -11.92 2.11 28.64
N GLY A 397 -12.75 1.59 29.55
CA GLY A 397 -13.21 0.19 29.47
C GLY A 397 -13.99 -0.10 28.18
N LEU A 398 -14.82 0.84 27.71
CA LEU A 398 -15.50 0.73 26.42
C LEU A 398 -14.55 0.78 25.22
N ASN A 399 -13.49 1.60 25.29
CA ASN A 399 -12.47 1.70 24.26
C ASN A 399 -11.73 0.35 24.10
N GLU A 400 -11.17 -0.16 25.21
CA GLU A 400 -10.49 -1.46 25.25
C GLU A 400 -11.38 -2.63 24.84
N SER A 401 -12.61 -2.69 25.37
CA SER A 401 -13.53 -3.78 25.00
C SER A 401 -13.98 -3.70 23.55
N THR A 402 -14.10 -2.49 22.98
CA THR A 402 -14.38 -2.33 21.55
C THR A 402 -13.25 -2.91 20.70
N SER A 403 -12.00 -2.66 21.08
CA SER A 403 -10.84 -3.22 20.40
C SER A 403 -10.78 -4.75 20.52
N ASP A 404 -11.04 -5.32 21.70
CA ASP A 404 -11.14 -6.78 21.88
C ASP A 404 -12.29 -7.42 21.08
N ILE A 405 -13.45 -6.77 21.02
CA ILE A 405 -14.62 -7.21 20.27
C ILE A 405 -14.28 -7.32 18.78
N PHE A 406 -13.75 -6.25 18.19
CA PHE A 406 -13.45 -6.25 16.76
C PHE A 406 -12.21 -7.09 16.43
N GLY A 407 -11.18 -7.12 17.28
CA GLY A 407 -10.06 -8.07 17.14
C GLY A 407 -10.54 -9.53 17.12
N THR A 408 -11.47 -9.88 18.00
CA THR A 408 -12.10 -11.21 18.01
C THR A 408 -12.91 -11.48 16.74
N LEU A 409 -13.71 -10.51 16.28
CA LEU A 409 -14.51 -10.66 15.06
C LEU A 409 -13.64 -10.76 13.80
N VAL A 410 -12.52 -10.03 13.73
CA VAL A 410 -11.50 -10.16 12.67
C VAL A 410 -10.90 -11.56 12.68
N LYS A 411 -10.57 -12.11 13.85
CA LYS A 411 -10.07 -13.48 13.97
C LYS A 411 -11.09 -14.51 13.48
N TYR A 412 -12.38 -14.34 13.80
CA TYR A 412 -13.44 -15.17 13.25
C TYR A 412 -13.59 -15.00 11.73
N TYR A 413 -13.47 -13.77 11.22
CA TYR A 413 -13.52 -13.47 9.79
C TYR A 413 -12.37 -14.12 9.01
N ALA A 414 -11.16 -14.09 9.58
CA ALA A 414 -9.98 -14.73 9.00
C ALA A 414 -10.18 -16.23 8.80
N ASN A 415 -10.95 -16.87 9.69
CA ASN A 415 -11.28 -18.30 9.64
C ASN A 415 -10.05 -19.18 9.36
N ASN A 416 -8.91 -18.80 9.96
CA ASN A 416 -7.65 -19.48 9.69
C ASN A 416 -7.64 -20.81 10.47
N PRO A 417 -7.50 -21.96 9.79
CA PRO A 417 -7.54 -23.27 10.46
C PRO A 417 -6.41 -23.45 11.47
N ASN A 418 -5.29 -22.75 11.28
CA ASN A 418 -4.18 -22.78 12.20
C ASN A 418 -4.42 -21.93 13.44
N ASP A 419 -5.39 -21.01 13.45
CA ASP A 419 -5.79 -20.18 14.59
C ASP A 419 -7.31 -19.90 14.58
N PRO A 420 -8.14 -20.93 14.87
CA PRO A 420 -9.58 -20.79 14.81
C PRO A 420 -10.10 -19.69 15.73
N GLY A 421 -11.13 -18.97 15.28
CA GLY A 421 -11.77 -17.91 16.04
C GLY A 421 -12.25 -18.38 17.42
N ASN A 422 -11.93 -17.58 18.43
CA ASN A 422 -12.28 -17.82 19.82
C ASN A 422 -12.34 -16.48 20.58
N TYR A 423 -12.86 -16.50 21.80
CA TYR A 423 -13.04 -15.32 22.66
C TYR A 423 -11.89 -15.13 23.66
N VAL A 424 -10.69 -15.54 23.28
CA VAL A 424 -9.48 -15.46 24.10
C VAL A 424 -8.43 -14.61 23.37
N ILE A 425 -8.31 -13.36 23.81
CA ILE A 425 -7.43 -12.37 23.19
C ILE A 425 -5.97 -12.78 23.37
N GLY A 426 -5.19 -12.76 22.29
CA GLY A 426 -3.75 -13.03 22.35
C GLY A 426 -3.38 -14.48 22.68
N ALA A 427 -4.28 -15.44 22.45
CA ALA A 427 -4.04 -16.87 22.72
C ALA A 427 -2.83 -17.45 21.96
N ARG A 428 -2.40 -16.81 20.87
CA ARG A 428 -1.17 -17.16 20.12
C ARG A 428 0.10 -16.63 20.77
N VAL A 429 -0.02 -15.48 21.44
CA VAL A 429 1.10 -14.76 22.06
C VAL A 429 1.46 -15.42 23.39
N VAL A 430 0.47 -15.75 24.21
CA VAL A 430 0.67 -16.34 25.55
C VAL A 430 -0.32 -17.47 25.83
N SER A 431 0.15 -18.50 26.55
CA SER A 431 -0.69 -19.60 26.99
C SER A 431 -1.84 -19.10 27.88
N GLY A 432 -3.08 -19.50 27.58
CA GLY A 432 -4.28 -19.05 28.28
C GLY A 432 -4.80 -17.68 27.84
N GLY A 433 -4.06 -16.96 26.99
CA GLY A 433 -4.39 -15.63 26.47
C GLY A 433 -4.17 -14.49 27.46
N LEU A 434 -4.25 -13.27 26.94
CA LEU A 434 -4.20 -12.02 27.70
C LEU A 434 -5.50 -11.79 28.46
N ARG A 435 -6.63 -12.01 27.79
CA ARG A 435 -7.99 -11.77 28.31
C ARG A 435 -8.96 -12.82 27.79
N LYS A 436 -9.85 -13.28 28.66
CA LYS A 436 -10.97 -14.18 28.31
C LYS A 436 -12.26 -13.38 28.33
N MET A 437 -12.83 -13.09 27.17
CA MET A 437 -13.94 -12.12 27.10
C MET A 437 -15.16 -12.56 27.93
N TYR A 438 -15.40 -13.87 28.07
CA TYR A 438 -16.52 -14.42 28.85
C TYR A 438 -16.32 -14.39 30.37
N LYS A 439 -15.08 -14.31 30.88
CA LYS A 439 -14.73 -14.40 32.31
C LYS A 439 -13.34 -13.83 32.58
N GLN A 440 -13.17 -12.52 32.39
CA GLN A 440 -11.84 -11.89 32.46
C GLN A 440 -11.27 -11.86 33.88
N ASP A 441 -12.13 -11.74 34.88
CA ASP A 441 -11.82 -11.78 36.32
C ASP A 441 -11.20 -13.11 36.83
N LEU A 442 -10.93 -14.08 35.95
CA LEU A 442 -10.07 -15.24 36.26
C LEU A 442 -8.61 -14.82 36.55
N ASP A 443 -8.18 -13.65 36.09
CA ASP A 443 -6.87 -13.08 36.39
C ASP A 443 -6.77 -12.49 37.82
N GLY A 444 -7.88 -12.44 38.56
CA GLY A 444 -7.97 -11.88 39.91
C GLY A 444 -7.90 -10.35 39.98
N ARG A 445 -7.93 -9.64 38.86
CA ARG A 445 -7.75 -8.18 38.77
C ARG A 445 -8.81 -7.48 37.91
N SER A 446 -9.25 -8.13 36.84
CA SER A 446 -10.23 -7.61 35.89
C SER A 446 -11.65 -7.63 36.44
N PHE A 447 -12.50 -6.79 35.87
CA PHE A 447 -13.92 -6.71 36.21
C PHE A 447 -14.74 -7.48 35.18
N SER A 448 -15.58 -8.41 35.62
CA SER A 448 -16.57 -9.06 34.75
C SER A 448 -18.01 -8.63 35.05
N CYS A 449 -18.22 -7.76 36.03
CA CYS A 449 -19.51 -7.19 36.40
C CYS A 449 -19.35 -5.69 36.62
N TYR A 450 -20.30 -4.90 36.15
CA TYR A 450 -20.27 -3.45 36.31
C TYR A 450 -20.51 -3.07 37.78
N PRO A 451 -19.61 -2.32 38.42
CA PRO A 451 -19.76 -1.92 39.81
C PRO A 451 -20.79 -0.79 39.97
N SER A 452 -21.40 -0.71 41.15
CA SER A 452 -22.18 0.47 41.53
C SER A 452 -21.30 1.72 41.54
N GLY A 453 -21.75 2.78 40.87
CA GLY A 453 -21.02 4.04 40.72
C GLY A 453 -20.04 4.09 39.53
N GLY A 454 -19.89 3.00 38.78
CA GLY A 454 -19.05 2.94 37.58
C GLY A 454 -17.55 3.03 37.84
N PHE A 455 -16.79 3.31 36.78
CA PHE A 455 -15.34 3.41 36.82
C PHE A 455 -14.88 4.88 36.78
N SER A 456 -13.75 5.13 37.45
CA SER A 456 -13.16 6.46 37.65
C SER A 456 -11.65 6.37 37.48
N TRP A 457 -11.08 7.35 36.79
CA TRP A 457 -9.63 7.50 36.60
C TRP A 457 -8.86 7.59 37.92
N SER A 458 -9.49 8.09 38.99
CA SER A 458 -8.85 8.29 40.29
C SER A 458 -8.56 6.98 41.04
N ASN A 459 -9.13 5.87 40.59
CA ASN A 459 -8.86 4.56 41.17
C ASN A 459 -7.88 3.79 40.26
N PRO A 460 -6.65 3.50 40.72
CA PRO A 460 -5.65 2.81 39.90
C PRO A 460 -6.04 1.35 39.55
N ARG A 461 -7.07 0.78 40.19
CA ARG A 461 -7.64 -0.51 39.77
C ARG A 461 -8.53 -0.39 38.54
N HIS A 462 -8.98 0.81 38.19
CA HIS A 462 -9.84 1.08 37.04
C HIS A 462 -9.01 1.37 35.77
N ASP A 463 -7.96 0.59 35.58
CA ASP A 463 -7.23 0.55 34.32
C ASP A 463 -8.18 0.09 33.20
N PRO A 464 -8.18 0.75 32.02
CA PRO A 464 -9.00 0.36 30.88
C PRO A 464 -8.94 -1.14 30.55
N HIS A 465 -7.75 -1.77 30.64
CA HIS A 465 -7.58 -3.19 30.31
C HIS A 465 -8.28 -4.12 31.31
N TYR A 466 -8.55 -3.67 32.54
CA TYR A 466 -9.28 -4.43 33.56
C TYR A 466 -10.78 -4.15 33.53
N THR A 467 -11.14 -2.89 33.30
CA THR A 467 -12.55 -2.45 33.26
C THR A 467 -13.26 -2.91 31.99
N SER A 468 -12.52 -3.15 30.90
CA SER A 468 -13.01 -3.71 29.64
C SER A 468 -13.70 -5.06 29.78
N GLY A 469 -13.40 -5.83 30.81
CA GLY A 469 -14.01 -7.14 31.04
C GLY A 469 -15.55 -7.10 31.12
N VAL A 470 -16.15 -5.97 31.50
CA VAL A 470 -17.61 -5.75 31.47
C VAL A 470 -18.13 -5.73 30.02
N GLY A 471 -17.49 -4.96 29.14
CA GLY A 471 -17.86 -4.85 27.72
C GLY A 471 -17.56 -6.14 26.95
N ASN A 472 -16.43 -6.78 27.27
CA ASN A 472 -16.04 -8.06 26.71
C ASN A 472 -17.07 -9.15 27.03
N ARG A 473 -17.50 -9.24 28.29
CA ARG A 473 -18.52 -10.21 28.70
C ARG A 473 -19.87 -9.90 28.09
N LEU A 474 -20.25 -8.62 28.03
CA LEU A 474 -21.48 -8.19 27.37
C LEU A 474 -21.50 -8.72 25.93
N PHE A 475 -20.43 -8.48 25.17
CA PHE A 475 -20.40 -8.92 23.78
C PHE A 475 -20.43 -10.44 23.65
N TYR A 476 -19.70 -11.17 24.49
CA TYR A 476 -19.76 -12.63 24.52
C TYR A 476 -21.19 -13.14 24.74
N LEU A 477 -21.88 -12.62 25.77
CA LEU A 477 -23.25 -12.99 26.09
C LEU A 477 -24.22 -12.60 24.97
N LEU A 478 -24.01 -11.44 24.33
CA LEU A 478 -24.83 -11.00 23.20
C LEU A 478 -24.66 -11.93 21.98
N ALA A 479 -23.44 -12.39 21.71
CA ALA A 479 -23.14 -13.24 20.56
C ALA A 479 -23.51 -14.71 20.80
N GLU A 480 -23.12 -15.29 21.94
CA GLU A 480 -23.18 -16.74 22.21
C GLU A 480 -24.23 -17.12 23.27
N GLY A 481 -24.75 -16.13 24.01
CA GLY A 481 -25.53 -16.37 25.23
C GLY A 481 -24.65 -16.83 26.41
N PRO A 482 -25.26 -17.21 27.54
CA PRO A 482 -24.60 -17.80 28.69
C PRO A 482 -24.22 -19.27 28.39
N THR A 483 -23.36 -19.44 27.39
CA THR A 483 -22.80 -20.72 26.96
C THR A 483 -21.39 -20.85 27.52
N VAL A 484 -21.00 -22.01 28.05
CA VAL A 484 -19.61 -22.21 28.51
C VAL A 484 -18.77 -22.62 27.30
N PRO A 485 -17.65 -21.95 27.01
CA PRO A 485 -16.73 -22.40 25.96
C PRO A 485 -16.27 -23.84 26.22
N SER A 486 -16.22 -24.66 25.17
CA SER A 486 -15.79 -26.07 25.27
C SER A 486 -14.35 -26.23 25.75
N THR A 487 -13.55 -25.17 25.66
CA THR A 487 -12.16 -25.10 26.12
C THR A 487 -12.01 -24.84 27.62
N ASP A 488 -13.09 -24.44 28.32
CA ASP A 488 -13.07 -24.04 29.72
C ASP A 488 -14.17 -24.77 30.51
N THR A 489 -14.10 -26.10 30.49
CA THR A 489 -15.10 -27.01 31.10
C THR A 489 -15.22 -26.89 32.62
N SER A 490 -14.30 -26.19 33.28
CA SER A 490 -14.37 -25.90 34.72
C SER A 490 -15.36 -24.78 35.06
N LEU A 491 -15.83 -24.01 34.07
CA LEU A 491 -16.81 -22.95 34.28
C LEU A 491 -18.24 -23.47 34.18
N THR A 492 -19.15 -22.75 34.84
CA THR A 492 -20.59 -22.96 34.78
C THR A 492 -21.27 -21.75 34.14
N LYS A 493 -22.47 -21.93 33.57
CA LYS A 493 -23.26 -20.83 33.00
C LYS A 493 -23.49 -19.69 34.01
N GLY A 494 -23.75 -20.05 35.27
CA GLY A 494 -23.99 -19.08 36.34
C GLY A 494 -22.78 -18.17 36.61
N GLN A 495 -21.55 -18.66 36.37
CA GLN A 495 -20.34 -17.85 36.51
C GLN A 495 -20.14 -16.84 35.37
N LEU A 496 -20.89 -16.95 34.28
CA LEU A 496 -20.79 -16.07 33.12
C LEU A 496 -21.68 -14.83 33.22
N VAL A 497 -22.56 -14.76 34.23
CA VAL A 497 -23.54 -13.68 34.42
C VAL A 497 -23.48 -13.16 35.85
N CYS A 498 -23.82 -11.90 36.04
CA CYS A 498 -23.76 -11.19 37.32
C CYS A 498 -25.10 -11.21 38.06
N ASN A 499 -26.21 -11.44 37.35
CA ASN A 499 -27.57 -11.39 37.89
C ASN A 499 -28.25 -12.79 38.01
N GLY A 500 -27.53 -13.86 37.68
CA GLY A 500 -28.04 -15.24 37.69
C GLY A 500 -28.88 -15.66 36.48
N ASP A 501 -29.19 -14.75 35.54
CA ASP A 501 -29.99 -15.09 34.38
C ASP A 501 -29.18 -15.84 33.31
N THR A 502 -29.40 -17.14 33.22
CA THR A 502 -28.71 -18.03 32.27
C THR A 502 -29.64 -18.56 31.16
N THR A 503 -30.82 -17.97 31.00
CA THR A 503 -31.92 -18.57 30.23
C THR A 503 -32.15 -17.96 28.85
N PHE A 504 -31.25 -17.10 28.36
CA PHE A 504 -31.29 -16.57 26.99
C PHE A 504 -30.33 -17.29 26.04
N SER A 505 -30.57 -17.10 24.75
CA SER A 505 -29.64 -17.47 23.68
C SER A 505 -29.02 -16.21 23.09
N GLY A 506 -27.79 -16.33 22.59
CA GLY A 506 -27.13 -15.24 21.86
C GLY A 506 -27.75 -15.00 20.48
N LEU A 507 -27.47 -13.83 19.91
CA LEU A 507 -27.91 -13.42 18.58
C LEU A 507 -27.03 -13.97 17.44
N GLY A 508 -25.88 -14.54 17.77
CA GLY A 508 -24.80 -14.83 16.84
C GLY A 508 -23.90 -13.61 16.59
N ARG A 509 -22.64 -13.91 16.26
CA ARG A 509 -21.56 -12.92 16.08
C ARG A 509 -21.86 -11.85 15.03
N GLU A 510 -22.51 -12.23 13.93
CA GLU A 510 -22.80 -11.30 12.84
C GLU A 510 -23.75 -10.17 13.30
N LYS A 511 -24.88 -10.51 13.93
CA LYS A 511 -25.82 -9.52 14.46
C LYS A 511 -25.21 -8.73 15.60
N ALA A 512 -24.55 -9.40 16.54
CA ALA A 512 -23.87 -8.73 17.66
C ALA A 512 -22.83 -7.71 17.18
N GLY A 513 -22.01 -8.08 16.19
CA GLY A 513 -21.02 -7.19 15.57
C GLY A 513 -21.63 -5.98 14.86
N LYS A 514 -22.72 -6.16 14.10
CA LYS A 514 -23.43 -5.04 13.45
C LYS A 514 -24.05 -4.07 14.47
N ILE A 515 -24.64 -4.60 15.54
CA ILE A 515 -25.19 -3.79 16.64
C ILE A 515 -24.08 -3.00 17.33
N TRP A 516 -22.97 -3.64 17.69
CA TRP A 516 -21.86 -2.97 18.37
C TRP A 516 -21.20 -1.91 17.48
N TYR A 517 -20.99 -2.20 16.19
CA TYR A 517 -20.46 -1.24 15.23
C TYR A 517 -21.34 0.00 15.09
N ARG A 518 -22.66 -0.18 14.96
CA ARG A 518 -23.59 0.96 14.92
C ARG A 518 -23.61 1.71 16.26
N THR A 519 -23.53 0.99 17.39
CA THR A 519 -23.43 1.61 18.72
C THR A 519 -22.24 2.57 18.77
N LEU A 520 -21.05 2.08 18.43
CA LEU A 520 -19.81 2.85 18.41
C LEU A 520 -19.90 4.05 17.47
N THR A 521 -20.28 3.83 16.22
CA THR A 521 -20.10 4.83 15.15
C THR A 521 -21.20 5.88 15.05
N VAL A 522 -22.37 5.65 15.65
CA VAL A 522 -23.54 6.54 15.54
C VAL A 522 -23.90 7.21 16.86
N TYR A 523 -23.69 6.54 18.00
CA TYR A 523 -24.27 6.98 19.27
C TYR A 523 -23.26 7.30 20.36
N LEU A 524 -22.15 6.56 20.42
CA LEU A 524 -21.13 6.81 21.44
C LEU A 524 -20.37 8.10 21.15
N ASN A 525 -19.86 8.71 22.21
CA ASN A 525 -18.99 9.88 22.21
C ASN A 525 -17.88 9.70 23.25
N ALA A 526 -16.96 10.66 23.31
CA ALA A 526 -15.73 10.56 24.09
C ALA A 526 -15.90 10.23 25.59
N ASN A 527 -17.05 10.59 26.17
CA ASN A 527 -17.34 10.40 27.60
C ASN A 527 -18.47 9.40 27.86
N SER A 528 -18.78 8.54 26.89
CA SER A 528 -19.84 7.55 27.07
C SER A 528 -19.51 6.56 28.17
N SER A 529 -20.48 6.36 29.07
CA SER A 529 -20.43 5.37 30.15
C SER A 529 -20.98 4.00 29.71
N TYR A 530 -20.80 2.95 30.52
CA TYR A 530 -21.46 1.66 30.27
C TYR A 530 -23.00 1.79 30.20
N PRO A 531 -23.67 2.55 31.09
CA PRO A 531 -25.08 2.90 30.92
C PRO A 531 -25.42 3.67 29.63
N ASN A 532 -24.54 4.55 29.13
CA ASN A 532 -24.73 5.15 27.80
C ASN A 532 -24.69 4.08 26.71
N ALA A 533 -23.70 3.18 26.76
CA ALA A 533 -23.55 2.10 25.79
C ALA A 533 -24.74 1.13 25.79
N ARG A 534 -25.33 0.85 26.96
CA ARG A 534 -26.60 0.13 27.05
C ARG A 534 -27.70 0.78 26.24
N ARG A 535 -28.01 2.05 26.50
CA ARG A 535 -29.07 2.77 25.77
C ARG A 535 -28.76 2.85 24.27
N ALA A 536 -27.52 3.16 23.92
CA ALA A 536 -27.05 3.27 22.54
C ALA A 536 -27.20 1.97 21.77
N SER A 537 -26.81 0.84 22.36
CA SER A 537 -26.89 -0.48 21.71
C SER A 537 -28.33 -1.00 21.55
N ILE A 538 -29.22 -0.70 22.50
CA ILE A 538 -30.66 -0.96 22.34
C ILE A 538 -31.22 -0.14 21.17
N GLN A 539 -30.85 1.15 21.08
CA GLN A 539 -31.26 1.98 19.96
C GLN A 539 -30.67 1.48 18.63
N ALA A 540 -29.40 1.07 18.61
CA ALA A 540 -28.77 0.48 17.44
C ALA A 540 -29.48 -0.80 16.97
N ALA A 541 -29.91 -1.65 17.90
CA ALA A 541 -30.70 -2.83 17.58
C ALA A 541 -32.10 -2.47 17.07
N ASN A 542 -32.75 -1.46 17.65
CA ASN A 542 -34.04 -0.96 17.17
C ASN A 542 -33.95 -0.43 15.73
N ASP A 543 -32.89 0.29 15.40
CA ASP A 543 -32.65 0.82 14.06
C ASP A 543 -32.42 -0.28 13.02
N LEU A 544 -31.71 -1.35 13.40
CA LEU A 544 -31.34 -2.43 12.49
C LEU A 544 -32.43 -3.50 12.33
N TYR A 545 -33.22 -3.75 13.38
CA TYR A 545 -34.13 -4.90 13.45
C TYR A 545 -35.56 -4.53 13.87
N GLY A 546 -35.84 -3.25 14.13
CA GLY A 546 -37.14 -2.74 14.58
C GLY A 546 -37.27 -2.66 16.09
N ALA A 547 -38.12 -1.73 16.55
CA ALA A 547 -38.47 -1.60 17.96
C ALA A 547 -39.18 -2.86 18.49
N ASN A 548 -38.91 -3.23 19.75
CA ASN A 548 -39.44 -4.45 20.39
C ASN A 548 -39.04 -5.77 19.70
N SER A 549 -37.98 -5.75 18.87
CA SER A 549 -37.40 -6.95 18.26
C SER A 549 -36.74 -7.87 19.30
N ALA A 550 -36.58 -9.14 18.93
CA ALA A 550 -35.85 -10.12 19.75
C ALA A 550 -34.39 -9.69 19.97
N GLU A 551 -33.79 -9.03 18.98
CA GLU A 551 -32.45 -8.45 19.04
C GLU A 551 -32.37 -7.36 20.12
N SER A 552 -33.28 -6.39 20.09
CA SER A 552 -33.35 -5.31 21.08
C SER A 552 -33.55 -5.85 22.50
N ALA A 553 -34.46 -6.83 22.66
CA ALA A 553 -34.69 -7.50 23.93
C ALA A 553 -33.44 -8.26 24.42
N THR A 554 -32.73 -8.96 23.53
CA THR A 554 -31.51 -9.69 23.88
C THR A 554 -30.37 -8.75 24.26
N VAL A 555 -30.23 -7.60 23.59
CA VAL A 555 -29.26 -6.57 23.97
C VAL A 555 -29.53 -6.07 25.39
N ALA A 556 -30.78 -5.69 25.69
CA ALA A 556 -31.15 -5.24 27.04
C ALA A 556 -30.86 -6.33 28.08
N ARG A 557 -31.12 -7.59 27.74
CA ARG A 557 -30.90 -8.73 28.63
C ARG A 557 -29.41 -9.02 28.87
N ALA A 558 -28.57 -8.98 27.84
CA ALA A 558 -27.13 -9.17 27.94
C ALA A 558 -26.47 -8.08 28.81
N TRP A 559 -26.92 -6.82 28.68
CA TRP A 559 -26.44 -5.74 29.54
C TRP A 559 -26.84 -5.94 31.01
N SER A 560 -28.08 -6.37 31.27
CA SER A 560 -28.52 -6.68 32.63
C SER A 560 -27.74 -7.87 33.22
N ALA A 561 -27.34 -8.83 32.38
CA ALA A 561 -26.50 -9.96 32.77
C ALA A 561 -25.06 -9.56 33.15
N VAL A 562 -24.58 -8.38 32.78
CA VAL A 562 -23.30 -7.81 33.25
C VAL A 562 -23.47 -6.73 34.33
N GLY A 563 -24.69 -6.52 34.84
CA GLY A 563 -24.97 -5.56 35.91
C GLY A 563 -25.19 -4.12 35.45
N VAL A 564 -25.42 -3.88 34.16
CA VAL A 564 -25.75 -2.55 33.62
C VAL A 564 -27.25 -2.52 33.29
N ASN A 565 -28.02 -1.73 34.03
CA ASN A 565 -29.49 -1.69 33.94
C ASN A 565 -30.03 -0.35 33.42
#